data_AF-A0A2A2I896-F1
#
_entry.id   AF-A0A2A2I896-F1
#
_cell.length_a   1.000
_cell.length_b   1.000
_cell.length_c   1.000
_cell.angle_alpha   90.00
_cell.angle_beta   90.00
_cell.angle_gamma   90.00
#
_symmetry.space_group_name_H-M   'P 1'
#
loop_
_entity.id
_entity.type
_entity.pdbx_description
1 polymer ?
#
loop_
_entity_poly.entity_id
_entity_poly.type
_entity_poly.pdbx_seq_one_letter_code
_entity_poly.pdbx_strand_id
1 'polypeptide(L)'
;MLRRSKSTAGKSSKSRTIDSLLRRCDSITCHRTRYRDTLLLSTRSPEAMLFYEPLPVSLLRQYRYCPRVVYFRELLGIPGDEPLWVSQGKQYHEKQRRLSSRRQLSRFGLTHADMAFEKMLRSESIGLQGRPDLVLVGSDELVVVEFKASLRKIKSGHKLQLAAYAMLAELHWQRPCVRGYFLTEDDLKPKQINMGSELRDAVLETRQRIEDLYALQRMPDSSASESQCGHCEYLARCNDRF
;
A
#
# COMPACT_ATOMS: atom_id res chain seq x y z
N MET A 1 14.33 -24.96 74.30
CA MET A 1 13.69 -24.34 75.48
C MET A 1 13.27 -22.93 75.07
N LEU A 2 11.97 -22.56 75.10
CA LEU A 2 11.24 -21.93 76.23
C LEU A 2 11.84 -20.54 76.58
N ARG A 3 11.16 -19.36 76.53
CA ARG A 3 9.73 -18.92 76.56
C ARG A 3 9.58 -17.60 75.74
N ARG A 4 8.44 -17.24 75.09
CA ARG A 4 7.21 -16.55 75.60
C ARG A 4 7.47 -15.36 76.56
N SER A 5 6.78 -14.20 76.57
CA SER A 5 5.77 -13.51 75.69
C SER A 5 5.19 -12.26 76.43
N LYS A 6 4.54 -11.30 75.72
CA LYS A 6 3.65 -10.14 76.17
C LYS A 6 4.25 -8.75 75.85
N SER A 7 3.68 -7.89 74.98
CA SER A 7 2.40 -7.09 75.00
C SER A 7 2.46 -5.90 75.97
N THR A 8 2.13 -4.64 75.61
CA THR A 8 0.78 -4.13 75.20
C THR A 8 0.78 -2.78 74.45
N ALA A 9 -0.27 -2.52 73.63
CA ALA A 9 -0.97 -1.26 73.22
C ALA A 9 -0.20 0.09 73.04
N GLY A 10 -0.51 1.01 72.11
CA GLY A 10 -1.56 1.24 71.07
C GLY A 10 -1.19 2.52 70.28
N LYS A 11 -1.98 3.24 69.45
CA LYS A 11 -3.40 3.21 68.98
C LYS A 11 -3.48 3.88 67.57
N SER A 12 -4.56 3.63 66.81
CA SER A 12 -5.31 4.55 65.88
C SER A 12 -4.57 5.66 65.10
N SER A 13 -4.66 5.75 63.76
CA SER A 13 -5.89 6.19 63.05
C SER A 13 -6.06 5.66 61.61
N LYS A 14 -7.29 5.76 61.07
CA LYS A 14 -7.78 5.01 59.89
C LYS A 14 -8.10 5.87 58.65
N SER A 15 -7.80 5.30 57.48
CA SER A 15 -8.60 5.19 56.24
C SER A 15 -9.24 6.41 55.56
N ARG A 16 -9.24 6.39 54.22
CA ARG A 16 -10.48 6.30 53.40
C ARG A 16 -10.19 5.89 51.95
N THR A 17 -10.82 4.81 51.51
CA THR A 17 -10.91 4.37 50.11
C THR A 17 -12.01 5.13 49.38
N ILE A 18 -11.82 5.45 48.10
CA ILE A 18 -12.88 6.00 47.24
C ILE A 18 -13.43 4.85 46.38
N ASP A 19 -14.53 4.26 46.84
CA ASP A 19 -15.40 3.41 46.02
C ASP A 19 -16.86 3.65 46.42
N SER A 20 -17.48 4.62 45.75
CA SER A 20 -18.93 4.86 45.79
C SER A 20 -19.32 5.89 44.74
N LEU A 21 -20.13 5.50 43.75
CA LEU A 21 -21.35 6.20 43.28
C LEU A 21 -21.84 5.64 41.92
N LEU A 22 -22.16 4.34 41.88
CA LEU A 22 -23.18 3.84 40.95
C LEU A 22 -24.55 4.10 41.57
N ARG A 23 -25.30 5.09 41.05
CA ARG A 23 -26.74 5.20 41.26
C ARG A 23 -27.47 5.53 39.95
N ARG A 24 -28.60 4.86 39.78
CA ARG A 24 -29.48 4.88 38.61
C ARG A 24 -30.13 6.25 38.37
N CYS A 25 -30.43 6.55 37.11
CA CYS A 25 -31.69 7.23 36.78
C CYS A 25 -32.16 6.74 35.41
N ASP A 26 -33.39 6.23 35.35
CA ASP A 26 -34.01 5.70 34.14
C ASP A 26 -34.96 6.73 33.49
N SER A 27 -35.19 6.56 32.19
CA SER A 27 -36.33 7.05 31.38
C SER A 27 -36.34 8.48 30.80
N ILE A 28 -37.04 8.56 29.64
CA ILE A 28 -37.49 9.74 28.86
C ILE A 28 -36.51 10.31 27.80
N THR A 29 -36.67 9.75 26.60
CA THR A 29 -36.39 10.25 25.24
C THR A 29 -36.06 11.73 25.01
N CYS A 30 -34.97 12.00 24.26
CA CYS A 30 -34.93 13.05 23.23
C CYS A 30 -33.89 12.73 22.12
N HIS A 31 -34.11 13.25 20.91
CA HIS A 31 -33.33 12.96 19.69
C HIS A 31 -32.06 13.80 19.53
N ARG A 32 -31.08 13.20 18.81
CA ARG A 32 -30.10 13.80 17.89
C ARG A 32 -29.09 14.85 18.41
N THR A 33 -27.85 14.66 17.94
CA THR A 33 -26.82 15.69 17.68
C THR A 33 -26.34 16.59 18.83
N ARG A 34 -25.12 16.35 19.29
CA ARG A 34 -23.96 17.25 19.07
C ARG A 34 -22.66 16.56 19.51
N TYR A 35 -21.80 16.24 18.54
CA TYR A 35 -20.38 15.99 18.81
C TYR A 35 -19.71 17.37 18.97
N ARG A 36 -19.39 17.76 20.20
CA ARG A 36 -18.51 18.90 20.52
C ARG A 36 -17.98 18.75 21.95
N ASP A 37 -16.87 19.45 22.21
CA ASP A 37 -16.08 19.47 23.44
C ASP A 37 -15.23 18.19 23.57
N THR A 38 -14.03 18.10 22.97
CA THR A 38 -12.94 19.09 22.85
C THR A 38 -12.39 19.51 24.23
N LEU A 39 -11.40 18.77 24.77
CA LEU A 39 -10.22 19.28 25.51
C LEU A 39 -9.44 18.15 26.23
N LEU A 40 -8.88 17.20 25.47
CA LEU A 40 -7.69 16.42 25.88
C LEU A 40 -6.73 16.23 24.69
N LEU A 41 -6.39 17.35 24.06
CA LEU A 41 -5.28 17.46 23.11
C LEU A 41 -4.10 18.12 23.82
N SER A 42 -3.26 17.31 24.45
CA SER A 42 -1.95 17.71 24.98
C SER A 42 -0.95 16.57 24.71
N THR A 43 0.31 16.95 24.48
CA THR A 43 1.48 16.06 24.23
C THR A 43 1.39 15.14 23.00
N ARG A 44 1.32 15.71 21.79
CA ARG A 44 1.97 15.13 20.59
C ARG A 44 2.82 16.22 19.93
N SER A 45 4.07 15.90 19.58
CA SER A 45 5.01 16.90 19.03
C SER A 45 4.63 17.31 17.60
N PRO A 46 5.06 18.50 17.12
CA PRO A 46 4.77 18.97 15.76
C PRO A 46 5.27 18.04 14.65
N GLU A 47 6.25 17.18 14.93
CA GLU A 47 6.84 16.23 13.99
C GLU A 47 5.86 15.09 13.60
N ALA A 48 4.86 14.81 14.44
CA ALA A 48 3.89 13.74 14.23
C ALA A 48 2.74 14.12 13.27
N MET A 49 2.87 15.23 12.52
CA MET A 49 1.84 15.77 11.62
C MET A 49 2.31 15.91 10.16
N LEU A 50 3.20 15.01 9.70
CA LEU A 50 3.27 14.72 8.27
C LEU A 50 2.03 13.91 7.88
N PHE A 51 1.03 14.59 7.31
CA PHE A 51 -0.07 13.94 6.60
C PHE A 51 0.52 13.09 5.48
N TYR A 52 0.58 11.79 5.70
CA TYR A 52 1.27 10.89 4.81
C TYR A 52 0.41 10.65 3.57
N GLU A 53 0.73 11.40 2.51
CA GLU A 53 0.10 11.23 1.20
C GLU A 53 0.19 9.75 0.75
N PRO A 54 -0.89 9.17 0.19
CA PRO A 54 -0.89 7.78 -0.25
C PRO A 54 0.32 7.45 -1.14
N LEU A 55 0.98 6.33 -0.89
CA LEU A 55 2.21 5.98 -1.60
C LEU A 55 1.93 5.66 -3.07
N PRO A 56 2.75 6.14 -4.01
CA PRO A 56 2.68 5.72 -5.41
C PRO A 56 2.88 4.20 -5.54
N VAL A 57 1.95 3.51 -6.20
CA VAL A 57 1.99 2.05 -6.43
C VAL A 57 3.29 1.58 -7.13
N SER A 58 3.95 2.46 -7.88
CA SER A 58 5.28 2.21 -8.45
C SER A 58 6.36 1.89 -7.41
N LEU A 59 6.26 2.45 -6.20
CA LEU A 59 7.22 2.22 -5.12
C LEU A 59 7.19 0.76 -4.64
N LEU A 60 6.03 0.10 -4.66
CA LEU A 60 5.93 -1.33 -4.31
C LEU A 60 6.79 -2.20 -5.23
N ARG A 61 6.81 -1.88 -6.53
CA ARG A 61 7.67 -2.55 -7.52
C ARG A 61 9.15 -2.25 -7.28
N GLN A 62 9.48 -0.99 -7.00
CA GLN A 62 10.85 -0.53 -6.79
C GLN A 62 11.45 -1.09 -5.49
N TYR A 63 10.72 -1.00 -4.37
CA TYR A 63 11.10 -1.61 -3.10
C TYR A 63 11.35 -3.11 -3.25
N ARG A 64 10.45 -3.83 -3.96
CA ARG A 64 10.61 -5.28 -4.16
C ARG A 64 11.79 -5.66 -5.07
N TYR A 65 12.27 -4.72 -5.89
CA TYR A 65 13.50 -4.86 -6.65
C TYR A 65 14.73 -4.57 -5.77
N CYS A 66 14.75 -3.43 -5.06
CA CYS A 66 15.70 -3.11 -4.00
C CYS A 66 15.19 -1.95 -3.12
N PRO A 67 15.14 -2.09 -1.78
CA PRO A 67 14.76 -1.02 -0.86
C PRO A 67 15.58 0.27 -1.03
N ARG A 68 16.86 0.17 -1.39
CA ARG A 68 17.73 1.33 -1.61
C ARG A 68 17.29 2.22 -2.79
N VAL A 69 16.62 1.66 -3.80
CA VAL A 69 16.07 2.46 -4.92
C VAL A 69 15.02 3.45 -4.40
N VAL A 70 14.18 3.02 -3.44
CA VAL A 70 13.21 3.90 -2.79
C VAL A 70 13.91 4.91 -1.89
N TYR A 71 14.93 4.49 -1.12
CA TYR A 71 15.73 5.39 -0.29
C TYR A 71 16.40 6.52 -1.09
N PHE A 72 17.12 6.21 -2.17
CA PHE A 72 17.78 7.22 -3.00
C PHE A 72 16.79 8.18 -3.66
N ARG A 73 15.65 7.66 -4.13
CA ARG A 73 14.63 8.44 -4.84
C ARG A 73 13.81 9.34 -3.92
N GLU A 74 13.29 8.78 -2.83
CA GLU A 74 12.22 9.41 -2.04
C GLU A 74 12.76 10.12 -0.79
N LEU A 75 13.81 9.57 -0.15
CA LEU A 75 14.42 10.19 1.04
C LEU A 75 15.54 11.16 0.67
N LEU A 76 16.39 10.80 -0.30
CA LEU A 76 17.48 11.67 -0.74
C LEU A 76 17.13 12.56 -1.95
N GLY A 77 15.94 12.40 -2.54
CA GLY A 77 15.48 13.20 -3.68
C GLY A 77 16.32 13.06 -4.95
N ILE A 78 17.15 12.01 -5.05
CA ILE A 78 18.10 11.85 -6.15
C ILE A 78 17.37 11.28 -7.37
N PRO A 79 17.33 11.97 -8.52
CA PRO A 79 16.78 11.41 -9.74
C PRO A 79 17.61 10.19 -10.18
N GLY A 80 16.93 9.10 -10.49
CA GLY A 80 17.54 7.97 -11.18
C GLY A 80 17.77 8.30 -12.64
N ASP A 81 18.87 7.80 -13.21
CA ASP A 81 19.19 8.04 -14.62
C ASP A 81 18.16 7.29 -15.51
N GLU A 82 17.31 8.01 -16.27
CA GLU A 82 16.17 7.42 -17.00
C GLU A 82 16.66 6.58 -18.21
N PRO A 83 16.43 5.26 -18.26
CA PRO A 83 16.97 4.45 -19.34
C PRO A 83 16.20 4.59 -20.67
N LEU A 84 16.90 4.36 -21.79
CA LEU A 84 16.34 4.47 -23.15
C LEU A 84 15.10 3.61 -23.40
N TRP A 85 14.93 2.48 -22.69
CA TRP A 85 13.73 1.64 -22.84
C TRP A 85 12.45 2.26 -22.26
N VAL A 86 12.54 3.33 -21.45
CA VAL A 86 11.36 4.00 -20.90
C VAL A 86 10.60 4.82 -21.96
N SER A 87 11.30 5.41 -22.92
CA SER A 87 10.66 6.13 -24.05
C SER A 87 9.92 5.17 -24.98
N GLN A 88 10.52 4.02 -25.28
CA GLN A 88 9.90 2.92 -26.04
C GLN A 88 8.66 2.38 -25.30
N GLY A 89 8.74 2.25 -23.98
CA GLY A 89 7.59 1.93 -23.13
C GLY A 89 6.45 2.91 -23.33
N LYS A 90 6.68 4.22 -23.15
CA LYS A 90 5.66 5.28 -23.30
C LYS A 90 4.94 5.21 -24.66
N GLN A 91 5.68 5.05 -25.77
CA GLN A 91 5.11 4.86 -27.11
C GLN A 91 4.27 3.57 -27.23
N TYR A 92 4.72 2.48 -26.61
CA TYR A 92 4.00 1.22 -26.58
C TYR A 92 2.66 1.33 -25.81
N HIS A 93 2.61 1.98 -24.65
CA HIS A 93 1.36 2.21 -23.90
C HIS A 93 0.35 2.99 -24.76
N GLU A 94 0.79 4.04 -25.47
CA GLU A 94 -0.09 4.79 -26.38
C GLU A 94 -0.60 3.95 -27.56
N LYS A 95 0.29 3.17 -28.20
CA LYS A 95 -0.06 2.23 -29.27
C LYS A 95 -1.07 1.19 -28.78
N GLN A 96 -0.90 0.63 -27.58
CA GLN A 96 -1.88 -0.29 -27.01
C GLN A 96 -3.21 0.40 -26.75
N ARG A 97 -3.24 1.61 -26.16
CA ARG A 97 -4.48 2.37 -25.92
C ARG A 97 -5.34 2.50 -27.19
N ARG A 98 -4.69 2.82 -28.33
CA ARG A 98 -5.34 2.93 -29.66
C ARG A 98 -5.80 1.59 -30.25
N LEU A 99 -5.20 0.47 -29.83
CA LEU A 99 -5.54 -0.89 -30.30
C LEU A 99 -6.55 -1.59 -29.38
N SER A 100 -6.50 -1.38 -28.06
CA SER A 100 -7.42 -1.97 -27.08
C SER A 100 -8.84 -1.47 -27.28
N SER A 101 -9.04 -0.21 -27.65
CA SER A 101 -10.35 0.33 -28.04
C SER A 101 -10.98 -0.37 -29.25
N ARG A 102 -10.22 -1.15 -30.01
CA ARG A 102 -10.65 -1.94 -31.18
C ARG A 102 -10.59 -3.45 -30.96
N ARG A 103 -10.15 -3.93 -29.79
CA ARG A 103 -9.92 -5.37 -29.53
C ARG A 103 -11.05 -5.96 -28.69
N GLN A 104 -11.44 -7.19 -29.04
CA GLN A 104 -12.52 -7.90 -28.36
C GLN A 104 -12.21 -8.19 -26.88
N LEU A 105 -13.17 -7.88 -26.02
CA LEU A 105 -13.20 -8.16 -24.58
C LEU A 105 -13.16 -9.67 -24.25
N SER A 106 -13.54 -10.52 -25.22
CA SER A 106 -13.55 -11.99 -25.15
C SER A 106 -12.23 -12.60 -24.69
N ARG A 107 -11.07 -11.99 -25.03
CA ARG A 107 -9.74 -12.44 -24.56
C ARG A 107 -9.54 -12.37 -23.05
N PHE A 108 -10.36 -11.57 -22.37
CA PHE A 108 -10.42 -11.42 -20.92
C PHE A 108 -11.64 -12.16 -20.34
N GLY A 109 -12.39 -12.91 -21.14
CA GLY A 109 -13.62 -13.58 -20.71
C GLY A 109 -14.78 -12.63 -20.38
N LEU A 110 -14.79 -11.42 -20.96
CA LEU A 110 -15.85 -10.42 -20.76
C LEU A 110 -16.66 -10.24 -22.05
N THR A 111 -17.98 -10.11 -21.93
CA THR A 111 -18.91 -9.80 -23.01
C THR A 111 -19.07 -8.30 -23.19
N HIS A 112 -19.32 -7.59 -22.09
CA HIS A 112 -19.48 -6.13 -22.01
C HIS A 112 -18.68 -5.59 -20.83
N ALA A 113 -17.93 -4.51 -21.04
CA ALA A 113 -17.21 -3.78 -20.01
C ALA A 113 -16.83 -2.39 -20.52
N ASP A 114 -16.92 -1.38 -19.66
CA ASP A 114 -16.36 -0.05 -19.95
C ASP A 114 -14.83 -0.08 -19.80
N MET A 115 -14.13 0.74 -20.58
CA MET A 115 -12.67 0.81 -20.57
C MET A 115 -12.18 2.10 -19.91
N ALA A 116 -11.68 2.01 -18.67
CA ALA A 116 -11.09 3.12 -17.94
C ALA A 116 -9.55 3.10 -18.08
N PHE A 117 -9.02 3.88 -19.02
CA PHE A 117 -7.58 4.04 -19.24
C PHE A 117 -6.96 5.09 -18.31
N GLU A 118 -5.78 4.80 -17.74
CA GLU A 118 -4.92 5.73 -16.98
C GLU A 118 -5.63 6.56 -15.88
N LYS A 119 -6.76 6.03 -15.39
CA LYS A 119 -7.60 6.63 -14.35
C LYS A 119 -6.75 6.78 -13.09
N MET A 120 -6.69 7.99 -12.55
CA MET A 120 -6.10 8.20 -11.23
C MET A 120 -6.98 7.51 -10.19
N LEU A 121 -6.40 6.55 -9.48
CA LEU A 121 -7.01 5.87 -8.34
C LEU A 121 -6.20 6.20 -7.09
N ARG A 122 -6.89 6.41 -5.98
CA ARG A 122 -6.34 6.79 -4.68
C ARG A 122 -7.21 6.20 -3.59
N SER A 123 -6.59 5.80 -2.49
CA SER A 123 -7.29 5.46 -1.26
C SER A 123 -6.42 5.78 -0.05
N GLU A 124 -6.96 6.60 0.85
CA GLU A 124 -6.40 6.86 2.17
C GLU A 124 -6.44 5.60 3.04
N SER A 125 -7.46 4.74 2.92
CA SER A 125 -7.65 3.60 3.81
C SER A 125 -6.64 2.46 3.59
N ILE A 126 -6.08 2.34 2.38
CA ILE A 126 -4.95 1.44 2.10
C ILE A 126 -3.64 2.19 1.83
N GLY A 127 -3.61 3.51 2.00
CA GLY A 127 -2.41 4.33 1.85
C GLY A 127 -1.72 4.23 0.48
N LEU A 128 -2.47 4.06 -0.62
CA LEU A 128 -1.91 3.90 -1.98
C LEU A 128 -2.59 4.78 -3.03
N GLN A 129 -1.83 5.19 -4.05
CA GLN A 129 -2.36 5.86 -5.24
C GLN A 129 -1.58 5.52 -6.53
N GLY A 130 -2.21 5.69 -7.68
CA GLY A 130 -1.54 5.55 -8.98
C GLY A 130 -2.50 5.46 -10.16
N ARG A 131 -1.96 5.05 -11.32
CA ARG A 131 -2.68 4.96 -12.59
C ARG A 131 -2.45 3.59 -13.23
N PRO A 132 -3.40 2.63 -13.14
CA PRO A 132 -3.36 1.45 -14.00
C PRO A 132 -3.48 1.85 -15.48
N ASP A 133 -2.84 1.09 -16.36
CA ASP A 133 -2.94 1.32 -17.82
C ASP A 133 -4.39 1.24 -18.29
N LEU A 134 -5.09 0.19 -17.85
CA LEU A 134 -6.48 -0.08 -18.18
C LEU A 134 -7.17 -0.83 -17.04
N VAL A 135 -8.38 -0.39 -16.69
CA VAL A 135 -9.36 -1.18 -15.93
C VAL A 135 -10.56 -1.45 -16.84
N LEU A 136 -10.90 -2.72 -17.00
CA LEU A 136 -12.16 -3.16 -17.61
C LEU A 136 -13.22 -3.22 -16.50
N VAL A 137 -14.28 -2.46 -16.67
CA VAL A 137 -15.38 -2.34 -15.69
C VAL A 137 -16.57 -3.11 -16.24
N GLY A 138 -16.63 -4.42 -15.94
CA GLY A 138 -17.79 -5.26 -16.24
C GLY A 138 -18.93 -5.01 -15.24
N SER A 139 -20.10 -5.61 -15.48
CA SER A 139 -21.25 -5.53 -14.57
C SER A 139 -20.93 -6.00 -13.16
N ASP A 140 -20.31 -7.18 -13.06
CA ASP A 140 -20.15 -7.93 -11.81
C ASP A 140 -18.69 -8.06 -11.35
N GLU A 141 -17.72 -7.82 -12.24
CA GLU A 141 -16.29 -7.86 -11.93
C GLU A 141 -15.52 -6.71 -12.58
N LEU A 142 -14.37 -6.40 -11.97
CA LEU A 142 -13.32 -5.55 -12.53
C LEU A 142 -12.17 -6.43 -13.02
N VAL A 143 -11.51 -6.01 -14.09
CA VAL A 143 -10.28 -6.65 -14.56
C VAL A 143 -9.24 -5.57 -14.85
N VAL A 144 -8.17 -5.53 -14.04
CA VAL A 144 -7.02 -4.63 -14.28
C VAL A 144 -6.08 -5.27 -15.29
N VAL A 145 -5.64 -4.48 -16.27
CA VAL A 145 -4.67 -4.89 -17.30
C VAL A 145 -3.47 -3.94 -17.28
N GLU A 146 -2.28 -4.52 -17.20
CA GLU A 146 -1.00 -3.80 -17.31
C GLU A 146 -0.33 -4.17 -18.65
N PHE A 147 0.13 -3.17 -19.39
CA PHE A 147 0.83 -3.34 -20.64
C PHE A 147 2.36 -3.41 -20.40
N LYS A 148 3.06 -4.34 -21.07
CA LYS A 148 4.53 -4.44 -21.05
C LYS A 148 5.07 -4.71 -22.46
N ALA A 149 5.95 -3.85 -22.99
CA ALA A 149 6.50 -4.02 -24.34
C ALA A 149 7.06 -5.43 -24.57
N SER A 150 7.87 -5.93 -23.64
CA SER A 150 8.22 -7.36 -23.53
C SER A 150 8.17 -7.83 -22.08
N LEU A 151 7.88 -9.13 -21.87
CA LEU A 151 7.79 -9.72 -20.52
C LEU A 151 8.25 -11.19 -20.51
N ARG A 152 9.58 -11.39 -20.51
CA ARG A 152 10.22 -12.72 -20.42
C ARG A 152 9.80 -13.50 -19.15
N LYS A 153 9.67 -12.82 -18.00
CA LYS A 153 9.23 -13.41 -16.73
C LYS A 153 8.49 -12.39 -15.88
N ILE A 154 7.36 -12.80 -15.29
CA ILE A 154 6.61 -11.99 -14.31
C ILE A 154 7.37 -12.03 -12.98
N LYS A 155 7.97 -10.91 -12.58
CA LYS A 155 8.65 -10.75 -11.28
C LYS A 155 7.62 -10.47 -10.18
N SER A 156 7.98 -10.74 -8.92
CA SER A 156 7.15 -10.47 -7.74
C SER A 156 6.67 -9.02 -7.67
N GLY A 157 7.57 -8.05 -7.89
CA GLY A 157 7.22 -6.63 -7.92
C GLY A 157 6.19 -6.25 -9.00
N HIS A 158 6.11 -6.99 -10.10
CA HIS A 158 5.05 -6.77 -11.10
C HIS A 158 3.69 -7.24 -10.57
N LYS A 159 3.65 -8.40 -9.90
CA LYS A 159 2.42 -8.92 -9.28
C LYS A 159 1.90 -7.98 -8.19
N LEU A 160 2.79 -7.45 -7.34
CA LEU A 160 2.42 -6.46 -6.31
C LEU A 160 1.82 -5.20 -6.93
N GLN A 161 2.44 -4.65 -7.99
CA GLN A 161 1.92 -3.47 -8.68
C GLN A 161 0.51 -3.72 -9.24
N LEU A 162 0.30 -4.85 -9.92
CA LEU A 162 -1.00 -5.21 -10.52
C LEU A 162 -2.07 -5.45 -9.44
N ALA A 163 -1.72 -6.09 -8.33
CA ALA A 163 -2.64 -6.33 -7.21
C ALA A 163 -3.00 -5.05 -6.44
N ALA A 164 -2.05 -4.14 -6.25
CA ALA A 164 -2.33 -2.83 -5.66
C ALA A 164 -3.32 -2.02 -6.52
N TYR A 165 -3.18 -2.08 -7.86
CA TYR A 165 -4.18 -1.49 -8.76
C TYR A 165 -5.54 -2.22 -8.70
N ALA A 166 -5.56 -3.54 -8.56
CA ALA A 166 -6.81 -4.29 -8.34
C ALA A 166 -7.53 -3.81 -7.06
N MET A 167 -6.82 -3.72 -5.94
CA MET A 167 -7.37 -3.23 -4.65
C MET A 167 -7.87 -1.79 -4.75
N LEU A 168 -7.13 -0.90 -5.42
CA LEU A 168 -7.57 0.49 -5.66
C LEU A 168 -8.81 0.56 -6.56
N ALA A 169 -8.92 -0.32 -7.56
CA ALA A 169 -10.08 -0.39 -8.44
C ALA A 169 -11.32 -0.90 -7.70
N GLU A 170 -11.19 -1.93 -6.86
CA GLU A 170 -12.29 -2.44 -6.02
C GLU A 170 -12.88 -1.36 -5.12
N LEU A 171 -12.02 -0.56 -4.47
CA LEU A 171 -12.45 0.54 -3.60
C LEU A 171 -13.14 1.68 -4.37
N HIS A 172 -12.68 1.99 -5.60
CA HIS A 172 -13.24 3.07 -6.41
C HIS A 172 -14.58 2.69 -7.08
N TRP A 173 -14.73 1.46 -7.58
CA TRP A 173 -15.93 1.01 -8.30
C TRP A 173 -16.89 0.13 -7.49
N GLN A 174 -16.52 -0.27 -6.26
CA GLN A 174 -17.32 -1.13 -5.38
C GLN A 174 -17.71 -2.47 -6.02
N ARG A 175 -16.80 -3.04 -6.82
CA ARG A 175 -16.95 -4.32 -7.53
C ARG A 175 -15.68 -5.16 -7.35
N PRO A 176 -15.77 -6.49 -7.26
CA PRO A 176 -14.61 -7.37 -7.03
C PRO A 176 -13.67 -7.41 -8.24
N CYS A 177 -12.36 -7.48 -7.97
CA CYS A 177 -11.30 -7.63 -8.97
C CYS A 177 -10.52 -8.92 -8.69
N VAL A 178 -11.12 -10.07 -8.99
CA VAL A 178 -10.53 -11.40 -8.66
C VAL A 178 -9.32 -11.76 -9.52
N ARG A 179 -9.13 -11.08 -10.65
CA ARG A 179 -8.09 -11.36 -11.65
C ARG A 179 -7.58 -10.09 -12.33
N GLY A 180 -6.35 -10.14 -12.79
CA GLY A 180 -5.75 -9.13 -13.64
C GLY A 180 -4.81 -9.75 -14.66
N TYR A 181 -4.38 -8.98 -15.65
CA TYR A 181 -3.60 -9.48 -16.78
C TYR A 181 -2.37 -8.64 -17.09
N PHE A 182 -1.30 -9.29 -17.51
CA PHE A 182 -0.26 -8.65 -18.30
C PHE A 182 -0.51 -8.92 -19.80
N LEU A 183 -0.42 -7.87 -20.61
CA LEU A 183 -0.44 -7.94 -22.06
C LEU A 183 0.92 -7.48 -22.61
N THR A 184 1.41 -8.12 -23.67
CA THR A 184 2.68 -7.78 -24.35
C THR A 184 2.47 -7.57 -25.84
N GLU A 185 3.51 -7.20 -26.60
CA GLU A 185 3.45 -7.26 -28.08
C GLU A 185 3.49 -8.69 -28.60
N ASP A 186 4.35 -9.52 -27.99
CA ASP A 186 4.67 -10.86 -28.49
C ASP A 186 3.59 -11.90 -28.13
N ASP A 187 2.91 -11.75 -26.99
CA ASP A 187 1.91 -12.71 -26.51
C ASP A 187 0.50 -12.37 -27.04
N LEU A 188 0.00 -13.18 -27.98
CA LEU A 188 -1.42 -13.15 -28.39
C LEU A 188 -2.39 -13.45 -27.22
N LYS A 189 -1.92 -14.16 -26.19
CA LYS A 189 -2.71 -14.57 -25.02
C LYS A 189 -2.32 -13.76 -23.77
N PRO A 190 -3.26 -13.02 -23.14
CA PRO A 190 -3.00 -12.32 -21.88
C PRO A 190 -2.53 -13.26 -20.76
N LYS A 191 -1.51 -12.85 -19.99
CA LYS A 191 -0.97 -13.62 -18.86
C LYS A 191 -1.74 -13.26 -17.58
N GLN A 192 -2.63 -14.15 -17.14
CA GLN A 192 -3.47 -13.96 -15.96
C GLN A 192 -2.70 -14.04 -14.63
N ILE A 193 -3.10 -13.22 -13.67
CA ILE A 193 -2.76 -13.31 -12.25
C ILE A 193 -4.07 -13.29 -11.46
N ASN A 194 -4.20 -14.18 -10.47
CA ASN A 194 -5.32 -14.20 -9.54
C ASN A 194 -5.02 -13.30 -8.33
N MET A 195 -5.98 -12.51 -7.88
CA MET A 195 -5.84 -11.51 -6.81
C MET A 195 -6.21 -12.09 -5.44
N GLY A 196 -5.56 -13.19 -5.07
CA GLY A 196 -5.76 -13.86 -3.77
C GLY A 196 -5.23 -13.06 -2.58
N SER A 197 -5.61 -13.47 -1.36
CA SER A 197 -5.23 -12.82 -0.10
C SER A 197 -3.73 -12.63 0.04
N GLU A 198 -2.92 -13.69 -0.13
CA GLU A 198 -1.45 -13.62 -0.02
C GLU A 198 -0.81 -12.45 -0.80
N LEU A 199 -1.35 -12.16 -2.00
CA LEU A 199 -0.82 -11.10 -2.86
C LEU A 199 -1.28 -9.70 -2.41
N ARG A 200 -2.48 -9.60 -1.83
CA ARG A 200 -3.02 -8.37 -1.21
C ARG A 200 -2.29 -8.06 0.10
N ASP A 201 -2.07 -9.08 0.91
CA ASP A 201 -1.33 -8.99 2.17
C ASP A 201 0.12 -8.55 1.92
N ALA A 202 0.78 -9.14 0.90
CA ALA A 202 2.12 -8.73 0.48
C ALA A 202 2.17 -7.29 -0.08
N VAL A 203 1.08 -6.75 -0.63
CA VAL A 203 0.97 -5.32 -1.01
C VAL A 203 0.96 -4.44 0.24
N LEU A 204 0.11 -4.76 1.23
CA LEU A 204 0.00 -3.98 2.47
C LEU A 204 1.27 -4.05 3.33
N GLU A 205 1.91 -5.22 3.38
CA GLU A 205 3.20 -5.46 4.03
C GLU A 205 4.33 -4.68 3.34
N THR A 206 4.39 -4.69 2.00
CA THR A 206 5.39 -3.92 1.25
C THR A 206 5.18 -2.40 1.42
N ARG A 207 3.92 -1.93 1.44
CA ARG A 207 3.59 -0.53 1.78
C ARG A 207 4.09 -0.18 3.18
N GLN A 208 3.79 -0.99 4.20
CA GLN A 208 4.26 -0.74 5.57
C GLN A 208 5.79 -0.64 5.64
N ARG A 209 6.52 -1.55 5.00
CA ARG A 209 7.99 -1.50 4.95
C ARG A 209 8.56 -0.23 4.29
N ILE A 210 7.82 0.40 3.38
CA ILE A 210 8.20 1.69 2.78
C ILE A 210 7.96 2.82 3.79
N GLU A 211 6.86 2.79 4.53
CA GLU A 211 6.59 3.76 5.60
C GLU A 211 7.60 3.65 6.74
N ASP A 212 7.96 2.42 7.14
CA ASP A 212 9.00 2.16 8.13
C ASP A 212 10.36 2.70 7.66
N LEU A 213 10.68 2.57 6.37
CA LEU A 213 11.88 3.15 5.76
C LEU A 213 11.89 4.69 5.86
N TYR A 214 10.76 5.34 5.61
CA TYR A 214 10.63 6.81 5.70
C TYR A 214 10.71 7.28 7.15
N ALA A 215 10.18 6.51 8.10
CA ALA A 215 10.26 6.80 9.53
C ALA A 215 11.67 6.58 10.11
N LEU A 216 12.38 5.53 9.67
CA LEU A 216 13.73 5.20 10.16
C LEU A 216 14.81 6.13 9.60
N GLN A 217 14.61 6.71 8.41
CA GLN A 217 15.54 7.60 7.71
C GLN A 217 16.98 7.06 7.58
N ARG A 218 17.13 5.73 7.52
CA ARG A 218 18.42 5.04 7.36
C ARG A 218 18.45 4.29 6.05
N MET A 219 19.63 4.24 5.42
CA MET A 219 19.83 3.44 4.21
C MET A 219 19.57 1.96 4.54
N PRO A 220 18.63 1.29 3.85
CA PRO A 220 18.32 -0.11 4.08
C PRO A 220 19.34 -1.02 3.39
N ASP A 221 19.36 -2.30 3.75
CA ASP A 221 20.14 -3.30 3.02
C ASP A 221 19.60 -3.53 1.61
N SER A 222 20.48 -3.95 0.70
CA SER A 222 20.09 -4.31 -0.66
C SER A 222 19.51 -5.73 -0.69
N SER A 223 18.31 -5.88 -1.25
CA SER A 223 17.73 -7.19 -1.59
C SER A 223 17.96 -7.60 -3.05
N ALA A 224 18.81 -6.87 -3.79
CA ALA A 224 19.08 -7.10 -5.20
C ALA A 224 20.31 -7.99 -5.40
N SER A 225 20.24 -8.92 -6.35
CA SER A 225 21.41 -9.66 -6.82
C SER A 225 22.40 -8.76 -7.58
N GLU A 226 23.66 -9.20 -7.72
CA GLU A 226 24.67 -8.56 -8.58
C GLU A 226 24.12 -8.23 -9.98
N SER A 227 23.44 -9.20 -10.61
CA SER A 227 22.80 -9.05 -11.92
C SER A 227 21.63 -8.07 -11.94
N GLN A 228 20.99 -7.80 -10.80
CA GLN A 228 20.06 -6.67 -10.69
C GLN A 228 20.83 -5.35 -10.55
N CYS A 229 21.85 -5.29 -9.68
CA CYS A 229 22.67 -4.11 -9.45
C CYS A 229 23.32 -3.58 -10.73
N GLY A 230 23.80 -4.47 -11.62
CA GLY A 230 24.33 -4.11 -12.95
C GLY A 230 23.34 -3.41 -13.90
N HIS A 231 22.04 -3.42 -13.57
CA HIS A 231 20.98 -2.71 -14.30
C HIS A 231 20.30 -1.61 -13.45
N CYS A 232 20.86 -1.26 -12.28
CA CYS A 232 20.27 -0.30 -11.36
C CYS A 232 20.64 1.14 -11.74
N GLU A 233 19.62 2.00 -11.88
CA GLU A 233 19.74 3.45 -12.11
C GLU A 233 20.54 4.23 -11.03
N TYR A 234 20.84 3.58 -9.89
CA TYR A 234 21.64 4.15 -8.80
C TYR A 234 23.02 3.48 -8.64
N LEU A 235 23.46 2.58 -9.53
CA LEU A 235 24.74 1.86 -9.39
C LEU A 235 25.98 2.77 -9.28
N ALA A 236 25.96 3.95 -9.89
CA ALA A 236 27.03 4.94 -9.77
C ALA A 236 27.13 5.56 -8.35
N ARG A 237 26.03 5.53 -7.58
CA ARG A 237 25.84 6.17 -6.27
C ARG A 237 25.72 5.16 -5.12
N CYS A 238 25.37 3.91 -5.44
CA CYS A 238 25.30 2.78 -4.52
C CYS A 238 26.69 2.15 -4.36
N ASN A 239 27.32 2.36 -3.20
CA ASN A 239 28.71 1.96 -2.95
C ASN A 239 28.93 0.47 -2.62
N ASP A 240 27.88 -0.37 -2.69
CA ASP A 240 28.02 -1.84 -2.67
C ASP A 240 28.46 -2.33 -4.06
N ARG A 241 29.74 -2.08 -4.36
CA ARG A 241 30.45 -2.77 -5.44
C ARG A 241 31.22 -3.92 -4.81
N PHE A 242 30.85 -5.13 -5.22
CA PHE A 242 31.59 -6.36 -4.94
C PHE A 242 32.93 -6.34 -5.68
#